data_AF-A0A3M1AU17-F1
#
_entry.id   AF-A0A3M1AU17-F1
#
_cell.length_a   1.000
_cell.length_b   1.000
_cell.length_c   1.000
_cell.angle_alpha   90.00
_cell.angle_beta   90.00
_cell.angle_gamma   90.00
#
_symmetry.space_group_name_H-M   'P 1'
#
loop_
_entity.id
_entity.type
_entity.pdbx_description
1 polymer ?
#
loop_
_entity_poly.entity_id
_entity_poly.type
_entity_poly.pdbx_seq_one_letter_code
_entity_poly.pdbx_strand_id
1 'polypeptide(L)' 'MLHRICTELKEDIDSEVCQEVKQHLDTCPDCRAYVDSLKKTVYLYRQISDQNVPHEVQNRLIEALKL' A
#
# COMPACT_ATOMS: atom_id res chain seq x y z
N MET A 1 0.44 -2.78 8.53
CA MET A 1 1.53 -2.74 7.52
C MET A 1 2.10 -4.13 7.28
N LEU A 2 2.40 -4.91 8.33
CA LEU A 2 2.72 -6.34 8.18
C LEU A 2 1.70 -7.07 7.28
N HIS A 3 0.40 -6.88 7.53
CA HIS A 3 -0.66 -7.43 6.67
C HIS A 3 -0.50 -7.09 5.19
N ARG A 4 -0.17 -5.83 4.84
CA ARG A 4 0.07 -5.43 3.45
C ARG A 4 1.28 -6.13 2.85
N ILE A 5 2.39 -6.22 3.60
CA ILE A 5 3.59 -6.92 3.14
C ILE A 5 3.28 -8.39 2.85
N CYS A 6 2.55 -9.06 3.74
CA CYS A 6 2.07 -10.43 3.55
C CYS A 6 1.18 -10.57 2.31
N THR A 7 0.23 -9.67 2.11
CA THR A 7 -0.63 -9.66 0.92
C THR A 7 0.18 -9.50 -0.37
N GLU A 8 1.19 -8.62 -0.41
CA GLU A 8 2.05 -8.44 -1.59
C GLU A 8 2.91 -9.69 -1.86
N LEU A 9 3.31 -10.41 -0.81
CA LEU A 9 3.96 -11.71 -0.92
C LEU A 9 2.98 -12.84 -1.31
N LYS A 10 1.67 -12.54 -1.39
CA LYS A 10 0.58 -13.51 -1.59
C LYS A 10 0.54 -14.60 -0.53
N GLU A 11 0.99 -14.25 0.67
CA GLU A 11 1.02 -15.12 1.84
C GLU A 11 -0.13 -14.78 2.79
N ASP A 12 -0.60 -15.79 3.51
CA ASP A 12 -1.50 -15.59 4.65
C ASP A 12 -0.73 -14.91 5.80
N ILE A 13 -1.42 -14.10 6.60
CA ILE A 13 -0.80 -13.42 7.75
C ILE A 13 -0.27 -14.38 8.81
N ASP A 14 -0.85 -15.59 8.87
CA ASP A 14 -0.47 -16.65 9.80
C ASP A 14 0.58 -17.60 9.22
N SER A 15 1.00 -17.41 7.95
CA SER A 15 2.06 -18.19 7.31
C SER A 15 3.40 -18.06 8.04
N GLU A 16 4.25 -19.08 7.93
CA GLU A 16 5.60 -19.09 8.50
C GLU A 16 6.41 -17.89 8.00
N VAL A 17 6.33 -17.59 6.70
CA VAL A 17 6.99 -16.44 6.08
C VAL A 17 6.56 -15.12 6.73
N CYS A 18 5.27 -14.92 6.99
CA CYS A 18 4.77 -13.72 7.63
C CYS A 18 5.19 -13.58 9.10
N GLN A 19 5.34 -14.71 9.80
CA GLN A 19 5.89 -14.72 11.15
C GLN A 19 7.37 -14.34 11.16
N GLU A 20 8.17 -14.85 10.22
CA GLU A 20 9.58 -14.48 10.06
C GLU A 20 9.73 -12.98 9.73
N VAL A 21 8.91 -12.45 8.82
CA VAL A 21 8.90 -11.03 8.48
C VAL A 21 8.55 -10.19 9.72
N LYS A 22 7.56 -10.61 10.51
CA LYS A 22 7.21 -9.93 11.76
C LYS A 22 8.40 -9.90 12.72
N GLN A 23 9.04 -11.03 12.94
CA GLN A 23 10.21 -11.14 13.80
C GLN A 23 11.36 -10.25 13.31
N HIS A 24 11.58 -10.20 11.99
CA HIS A 24 12.60 -9.33 11.40
C HIS A 24 12.30 -7.85 11.66
N LEU A 25 11.05 -7.42 11.49
CA LEU A 25 10.65 -6.03 11.74
C LEU A 25 10.71 -5.65 13.24
N ASP A 26 10.62 -6.61 14.14
CA ASP A 26 10.77 -6.40 15.58
C ASP A 26 12.25 -6.34 16.01
N THR A 27 13.16 -6.95 15.25
CA THR A 27 14.59 -7.07 15.62
C THR A 27 15.52 -6.16 14.81
N CYS A 28 15.13 -5.73 13.61
CA CYS A 28 15.93 -4.90 12.72
C CYS A 28 15.41 -3.45 12.71
N PRO A 29 16.09 -2.51 13.41
CA PRO A 29 15.65 -1.11 13.49
C PRO A 29 15.63 -0.40 12.14
N ASP A 30 16.55 -0.73 11.24
CA ASP A 30 16.62 -0.11 9.90
C ASP A 30 15.42 -0.50 9.04
N CYS A 31 15.06 -1.80 9.02
CA CYS A 31 13.89 -2.26 8.29
C CYS A 31 12.59 -1.70 8.89
N ARG A 32 12.52 -1.58 10.22
CA ARG A 32 11.39 -0.93 10.90
C ARG A 32 11.26 0.53 10.48
N ALA A 33 12.35 1.28 10.52
CA ALA A 33 12.39 2.68 10.10
C ALA A 33 11.99 2.86 8.63
N TYR A 34 12.46 1.96 7.74
CA TYR A 34 12.08 1.96 6.34
C TYR A 34 10.56 1.75 6.17
N VAL A 35 10.00 0.71 6.79
CA VAL A 35 8.56 0.44 6.74
C VAL A 35 7.73 1.58 7.33
N ASP A 36 8.21 2.23 8.39
CA ASP A 36 7.57 3.40 8.98
C ASP A 36 7.61 4.62 8.05
N SER A 37 8.71 4.83 7.32
CA SER A 37 8.79 5.89 6.31
C SER A 37 7.78 5.68 5.19
N LEU A 38 7.60 4.44 4.71
CA LEU A 38 6.59 4.09 3.72
C LEU A 38 5.16 4.33 4.23
N LYS A 39 4.87 3.95 5.49
CA LYS A 39 3.56 4.26 6.13
C LYS A 39 3.30 5.77 6.11
N LYS A 40 4.31 6.57 6.46
CA LYS A 40 4.22 8.03 6.49
C LYS A 40 3.98 8.60 5.10
N THR A 41 4.68 8.10 4.08
CA THR A 41 4.43 8.49 2.69
C THR A 41 2.99 8.22 2.28
N VAL A 42 2.48 7.00 2.50
CA VAL A 42 1.07 6.67 2.19
C VAL A 42 0.09 7.55 2.97
N TYR A 43 0.37 7.81 4.25
CA TYR A 43 -0.45 8.72 5.05
C TYR A 43 -0.53 10.11 4.42
N LEU A 44 0.61 10.70 4.07
CA LEU A 44 0.68 12.02 3.44
C LEU A 44 -0.06 12.07 2.10
N TYR A 45 0.13 11.08 1.24
CA TYR A 45 -0.59 11.00 -0.04
C TYR A 45 -2.11 10.96 0.15
N ARG A 46 -2.61 10.28 1.18
CA ARG A 46 -4.05 10.24 1.49
C ARG A 46 -4.61 11.56 2.05
N GLN A 47 -3.75 12.45 2.54
CA GLN A 47 -4.17 13.78 2.99
C GLN A 47 -4.26 14.78 1.83
N ILE A 48 -3.69 14.46 0.67
CA ILE A 48 -3.87 15.28 -0.53
C ILE A 48 -5.34 15.12 -0.92
N SER A 49 -6.07 16.24 -0.89
CA SER A 49 -7.49 16.29 -1.24
C SER A 49 -7.72 15.69 -2.63
N ASP A 50 -8.84 14.99 -2.81
CA ASP A 50 -9.28 14.55 -4.13
C ASP A 50 -9.25 15.74 -5.09
N GLN A 51 -8.42 15.61 -6.13
CA GLN A 51 -8.50 16.55 -7.23
C GLN A 51 -9.78 16.24 -7.96
N ASN A 52 -10.64 17.24 -8.12
CA ASN A 52 -11.85 17.11 -8.92
C ASN A 52 -11.43 16.77 -10.35
N VAL A 53 -11.51 15.48 -10.71
CA VAL A 53 -11.26 15.01 -12.07
C VAL A 53 -12.43 15.53 -12.92
N PRO A 54 -12.18 16.30 -13.98
CA PRO A 54 -13.26 16.80 -14.83
C PRO A 54 -14.07 15.65 -15.44
N HIS A 55 -15.39 15.78 -15.46
CA HIS A 55 -16.29 14.78 -16.05
C HIS A 55 -15.93 14.42 -17.50
N GLU A 56 -15.36 15.34 -18.27
CA GLU A 56 -14.89 15.07 -19.62
C GLU A 56 -13.82 13.96 -19.67
N VAL A 57 -12.90 13.95 -18.69
CA VAL A 57 -11.86 12.91 -18.61
C VAL A 57 -12.50 11.55 -18.28
N GLN A 58 -13.49 11.54 -17.38
CA GLN A 58 -14.24 10.33 -17.04
C GLN A 58 -15.03 9.79 -18.24
N ASN A 59 -15.72 10.66 -19.00
CA ASN A 59 -16.49 10.28 -20.17
C ASN A 59 -15.60 9.66 -21.26
N ARG A 60 -14.46 10.30 -21.54
CA ARG A 60 -13.46 9.78 -22.51
C ARG A 60 -12.92 8.41 -22.10
N LEU A 61 -12.75 8.16 -20.80
CA LEU A 61 -12.32 6.85 -20.31
C LEU A 61 -13.40 5.77 -20.55
N ILE A 62 -14.66 6.07 -20.22
CA ILE A 62 -15.79 5.14 -20.42
C ILE A 62 -15.93 4.78 -21.90
N GLU A 63 -15.88 5.79 -22.79
CA GLU A 63 -15.90 5.58 -24.24
C GLU A 63 -14.75 4.68 -24.72
N ALA A 64 -13.52 4.93 -24.23
CA ALA A 64 -12.35 4.13 -24.60
C ALA A 64 -12.46 2.67 -24.11
N LEU A 65 -13.06 2.45 -22.94
CA LEU A 65 -13.28 1.12 -22.38
C LEU A 65 -14.50 0.40 -23.00
N LYS A 66 -15.30 1.09 -23.82
CA LYS A 66 -16.56 0.58 -24.41
C LYS A 66 -17.56 0.08 -23.37
N LEU A 67 -17.60 0.74 -22.21
CA LEU A 67 -18.55 0.46 -21.12
C LEU A 67 -19.78 1.37 -21.24
#